data_AF-A0A2P4ZLJ5-F1
#
_entry.id   AF-A0A2P4ZLJ5-F1
#
_cell.length_a   1.000
_cell.length_b   1.000
_cell.length_c   1.000
_cell.angle_alpha   90.00
_cell.angle_beta   90.00
_cell.angle_gamma   90.00
#
_symmetry.space_group_name_H-M   'P 1'
#
loop_
_entity.id
_entity.type
_entity.pdbx_description
1 polymer ?
#
loop_
_entity_poly.entity_id
_entity_poly.type
_entity_poly.pdbx_seq_one_letter_code
_entity_poly.pdbx_strand_id
1 'polypeptide(L)'
;MEYDSLPAEKAAANEEFQHSGNNEPSHSQADSDWLQVILHVDGDLLPGFDLDHIRSMATEDSPGLRVDILARPGTLAVPLLLMRLQIKCGETWHRLANIAVPFSENGTPLFAHHLHVRETTAMKAFFTLPSTYISSTTVLDPTNGLDFDLMRLGLPDPQHDSASSCSSTFVCPQGDEIIWIYAETKAGQVVVDYPSSFWRQIHRQSMATRTVANRIKSLLSSTNPESPKRFWITFPLYQEWRRDWRLFFGDGHKESPYGRVVGEYQADNTSNNPFRSLLIPLPDSEWIAKENDKEEYGTGATGLPTAYLMAVDMETVQNAMPDIGTLVEVDLSVAQGYFKIPKQPQTPLHIRKIAVEVQRVIKAAEHKVQNAADEIQTKLSGIRDKEAIAEDVVHLISEFYVETAAKGLVPYINKLSNKAKAKHPSGPEDAQRWVDALEVASQLRARSGENDNAHVKRIAKWVKSQGVNVRTLKRSKYGEPFLGYRLDPPCNIPAEVALFHLEVPKQPDWPHGFKKPPLRIAISKNVPTDESPVGAHKMKDFYLAKKAEAVEVECLEIRVMDNLKLDHITSDQLKATIQKIASVIITKS
;
A
#
# COMPACT_ATOMS: atom_id res chain seq x y z
N MET A 1 4.36 27.59 36.95
CA MET A 1 3.92 28.56 35.94
C MET A 1 4.26 27.95 34.59
N GLU A 2 3.32 27.20 34.02
CA GLU A 2 3.41 26.70 32.64
C GLU A 2 2.58 27.67 31.79
N TYR A 3 3.25 28.47 30.98
CA TYR A 3 2.64 29.27 29.93
C TYR A 3 3.48 29.12 28.66
N ASP A 4 2.77 28.97 27.53
CA ASP A 4 3.19 29.19 26.13
C ASP A 4 3.84 28.07 25.31
N SER A 5 3.13 26.95 25.08
CA SER A 5 3.35 26.08 23.90
C SER A 5 2.29 26.23 22.78
N LEU A 6 1.11 26.78 23.09
CA LEU A 6 0.00 26.98 22.15
C LEU A 6 0.29 27.93 20.95
N PRO A 7 1.10 29.01 21.07
CA PRO A 7 1.36 29.90 19.94
C PRO A 7 2.14 29.24 18.80
N ALA A 8 3.01 28.29 19.12
CA ALA A 8 3.90 27.64 18.16
C ALA A 8 3.16 26.64 17.26
N GLU A 9 2.25 25.83 17.82
CA GLU A 9 1.43 24.87 17.05
C GLU A 9 0.55 25.57 16.02
N LYS A 10 -0.06 26.70 16.40
CA LYS A 10 -0.91 27.49 15.51
C LYS A 10 -0.11 28.19 14.40
N ALA A 11 1.10 28.64 14.70
CA ALA A 11 1.99 29.23 13.71
C ALA A 11 2.44 28.19 12.66
N ALA A 12 2.82 26.99 13.10
CA ALA A 12 3.22 25.89 12.20
C ALA A 12 2.07 25.43 11.30
N ALA A 13 0.87 25.23 11.86
CA ALA A 13 -0.31 24.91 11.08
C ALA A 13 -0.62 25.99 10.03
N ASN A 14 -0.48 27.28 10.38
CA ASN A 14 -0.69 28.39 9.45
C ASN A 14 0.38 28.46 8.33
N GLU A 15 1.67 28.27 8.64
CA GLU A 15 2.74 28.29 7.64
C GLU A 15 2.59 27.16 6.61
N GLU A 16 2.28 25.95 7.09
CA GLU A 16 2.11 24.79 6.24
C GLU A 16 0.88 24.91 5.33
N PHE A 17 -0.17 25.51 5.88
CA PHE A 17 -1.39 25.83 5.16
C PHE A 17 -1.17 26.87 4.07
N GLN A 18 -0.38 27.91 4.34
CA GLN A 18 -0.01 28.94 3.37
C GLN A 18 0.92 28.42 2.27
N HIS A 19 1.84 27.50 2.60
CA HIS A 19 2.70 26.86 1.60
C HIS A 19 1.96 25.89 0.68
N SER A 20 0.98 25.14 1.20
CA SER A 20 0.15 24.24 0.39
C SER A 20 -0.77 24.98 -0.58
N GLY A 21 -1.13 26.24 -0.30
CA GLY A 21 -1.99 27.04 -1.17
C GLY A 21 -1.28 27.61 -2.41
N ASN A 22 0.05 27.72 -2.38
CA ASN A 22 0.83 28.41 -3.43
C ASN A 22 1.69 27.47 -4.30
N ASN A 23 2.00 26.27 -3.81
CA ASN A 23 2.74 25.24 -4.56
C ASN A 23 1.81 24.05 -4.81
N GLU A 24 0.85 24.19 -5.73
CA GLU A 24 0.06 23.04 -6.20
C GLU A 24 1.02 22.08 -6.94
N PRO A 25 1.20 20.83 -6.45
CA PRO A 25 1.86 19.80 -7.25
C PRO A 25 1.09 19.62 -8.56
N SER A 26 1.76 19.21 -9.63
CA SER A 26 1.13 18.96 -10.93
C SER A 26 -0.19 18.18 -10.77
N HIS A 27 -1.30 18.79 -11.23
CA HIS A 27 -2.71 18.42 -10.99
C HIS A 27 -3.10 16.94 -11.18
N SER A 28 -2.27 16.10 -11.83
CA SER A 28 -2.64 14.72 -12.12
C SER A 28 -2.29 13.70 -11.04
N GLN A 29 -1.44 14.03 -10.06
CA GLN A 29 -0.92 13.06 -9.09
C GLN A 29 -1.26 13.38 -7.64
N ALA A 30 -1.69 14.61 -7.33
CA ALA A 30 -2.05 15.04 -5.97
C ALA A 30 -3.55 14.90 -5.65
N ASP A 31 -4.42 14.82 -6.68
CA ASP A 31 -5.87 14.69 -6.46
C ASP A 31 -6.31 13.25 -6.13
N SER A 32 -5.46 12.23 -6.37
CA SER A 32 -5.77 10.83 -6.04
C SER A 32 -5.79 10.53 -4.54
N ASP A 33 -5.17 11.38 -3.73
CA ASP A 33 -4.93 11.09 -2.31
C ASP A 33 -6.01 11.67 -1.40
N TRP A 34 -6.91 12.49 -1.95
CA TRP A 34 -8.01 13.10 -1.22
C TRP A 34 -9.21 12.15 -1.16
N LEU A 35 -9.76 11.98 0.04
CA LEU A 35 -10.94 11.13 0.28
C LEU A 35 -12.18 12.00 0.43
N GLN A 36 -13.22 11.68 -0.33
CA GLN A 36 -14.52 12.33 -0.17
C GLN A 36 -15.26 11.77 1.04
N VAL A 37 -15.80 12.64 1.89
CA VAL A 37 -16.43 12.27 3.15
C VAL A 37 -17.71 13.05 3.43
N ILE A 38 -18.53 12.49 4.32
CA ILE A 38 -19.59 13.20 5.02
C ILE A 38 -19.03 13.75 6.33
N LEU A 39 -19.20 15.05 6.55
CA LEU A 39 -18.67 15.77 7.71
C LEU A 39 -19.80 16.33 8.58
N HIS A 40 -19.76 16.00 9.87
CA HIS A 40 -20.54 16.68 10.91
C HIS A 40 -19.61 17.51 11.78
N VAL A 41 -20.13 18.65 12.25
CA VAL A 41 -19.44 19.56 13.15
C VAL A 41 -20.33 19.80 14.38
N ASP A 42 -19.80 19.50 15.57
CA ASP A 42 -20.47 19.65 16.86
C ASP A 42 -21.83 18.97 17.01
N GLY A 43 -22.09 17.89 16.26
CA GLY A 43 -23.41 17.27 16.25
C GLY A 43 -24.11 17.33 14.90
N ASP A 44 -23.85 18.40 14.17
CA ASP A 44 -24.67 18.79 13.05
C ASP A 44 -24.02 18.42 11.73
N LEU A 45 -24.78 17.73 10.86
CA LEU A 45 -24.38 17.52 9.47
C LEU A 45 -24.19 18.88 8.79
N LEU A 46 -23.06 19.08 8.11
CA LEU A 46 -22.85 20.33 7.39
C LEU A 46 -23.95 20.56 6.35
N PRO A 47 -24.52 21.78 6.27
CA PRO A 47 -25.60 22.04 5.33
C PRO A 47 -25.07 22.04 3.88
N GLY A 48 -25.90 21.61 2.94
CA GLY A 48 -25.60 21.70 1.50
C GLY A 48 -25.15 20.41 0.85
N PHE A 49 -24.96 19.32 1.61
CA PHE A 49 -24.83 18.00 1.02
C PHE A 49 -26.12 17.63 0.26
N ASP A 50 -25.95 17.13 -0.96
CA ASP A 50 -27.04 16.57 -1.73
C ASP A 50 -27.49 15.22 -1.16
N LEU A 51 -28.77 14.89 -1.30
CA LEU A 51 -29.33 13.66 -0.74
C LEU A 51 -28.73 12.42 -1.37
N ASP A 52 -28.48 12.44 -2.68
CA ASP A 52 -27.87 11.31 -3.37
C ASP A 52 -26.39 11.21 -3.03
N HIS A 53 -25.70 12.34 -2.78
CA HIS A 53 -24.35 12.34 -2.21
C HIS A 53 -24.28 11.67 -0.84
N ILE A 54 -25.25 11.96 0.04
CA ILE A 54 -25.34 11.35 1.37
C ILE A 54 -25.61 9.84 1.22
N ARG A 55 -26.51 9.45 0.31
CA ARG A 55 -26.84 8.04 0.03
C ARG A 55 -25.67 7.27 -0.59
N SER A 56 -24.87 7.90 -1.43
CA SER A 56 -23.68 7.29 -2.03
C SER A 56 -22.46 7.34 -1.12
N MET A 57 -22.57 7.89 0.09
CA MET A 57 -21.46 8.05 1.05
C MET A 57 -20.29 8.85 0.45
N ALA A 58 -20.61 9.91 -0.27
CA ALA A 58 -19.65 10.78 -0.94
C ALA A 58 -18.79 10.10 -2.02
N THR A 59 -19.29 9.05 -2.66
CA THR A 59 -18.56 8.38 -3.76
C THR A 59 -18.81 9.01 -5.14
N GLU A 60 -19.86 9.81 -5.28
CA GLU A 60 -20.29 10.39 -6.56
C GLU A 60 -20.09 11.92 -6.62
N ASP A 61 -19.91 12.46 -7.83
CA ASP A 61 -19.83 13.90 -8.12
C ASP A 61 -21.22 14.56 -8.11
N SER A 62 -21.92 14.40 -7.01
CA SER A 62 -23.25 14.96 -6.78
C SER A 62 -23.19 16.50 -6.63
N PRO A 63 -24.24 17.23 -7.02
CA PRO A 63 -24.31 18.68 -6.80
C PRO A 63 -24.29 19.03 -5.31
N GLY A 64 -24.01 20.29 -4.96
CA GLY A 64 -24.06 20.77 -3.58
C GLY A 64 -22.70 20.95 -2.92
N LEU A 65 -22.55 20.47 -1.68
CA LEU A 65 -21.33 20.51 -0.88
C LEU A 65 -20.54 19.20 -1.08
N ARG A 66 -19.25 19.34 -1.38
CA ARG A 66 -18.25 18.27 -1.34
C ARG A 66 -17.27 18.58 -0.22
N VAL A 67 -16.88 17.54 0.52
CA VAL A 67 -15.83 17.62 1.54
C VAL A 67 -14.79 16.56 1.21
N ASP A 68 -13.58 17.02 0.89
CA ASP A 68 -12.43 16.14 0.75
C ASP A 68 -11.57 16.23 2.01
N ILE A 69 -10.92 15.14 2.37
CA ILE A 69 -9.95 15.13 3.47
C ILE A 69 -8.64 14.48 3.07
N LEU A 70 -7.59 14.87 3.78
CA LEU A 70 -6.25 14.32 3.64
C LEU A 70 -5.58 14.25 5.01
N ALA A 71 -5.18 13.05 5.40
CA ALA A 71 -4.34 12.79 6.56
C ALA A 71 -2.87 12.94 6.16
N ARG A 72 -2.09 13.79 6.85
CA ARG A 72 -0.65 13.92 6.56
C ARG A 72 0.18 14.26 7.80
N PRO A 73 1.48 13.94 7.81
CA PRO A 73 2.38 14.45 8.83
C PRO A 73 2.50 15.97 8.69
N GLY A 74 2.35 16.70 9.79
CA GLY A 74 2.68 18.13 9.81
C GLY A 74 4.19 18.36 9.89
N THR A 75 4.60 19.57 9.56
CA THR A 75 6.00 20.05 9.54
C THR A 75 6.76 19.88 10.86
N LEU A 76 6.05 19.84 12.00
CA LEU A 76 6.61 19.62 13.34
C LEU A 76 6.31 18.22 13.90
N ALA A 77 6.06 17.23 13.04
CA ALA A 77 5.62 15.88 13.42
C ALA A 77 4.29 15.83 14.20
N VAL A 78 3.52 16.92 14.20
CA VAL A 78 2.13 16.93 14.68
C VAL A 78 1.24 16.47 13.52
N PRO A 79 0.55 15.32 13.64
CA PRO A 79 -0.41 14.87 12.63
C PRO A 79 -1.41 15.97 12.29
N LEU A 80 -1.59 16.23 10.98
CA LEU A 80 -2.46 17.27 10.47
C LEU A 80 -3.56 16.66 9.60
N LEU A 81 -4.80 16.92 9.98
CA LEU A 81 -5.96 16.58 9.15
C LEU A 81 -6.37 17.81 8.36
N LEU A 82 -6.23 17.71 7.04
CA LEU A 82 -6.70 18.73 6.12
C LEU A 82 -8.09 18.37 5.62
N MET A 83 -8.97 19.36 5.56
CA MET A 83 -10.29 19.23 4.96
C MET A 83 -10.50 20.36 3.95
N ARG A 84 -10.97 20.02 2.77
CA ARG A 84 -11.25 20.95 1.67
C ARG A 84 -12.74 20.92 1.39
N LEU A 85 -13.41 22.03 1.70
CA LEU A 85 -14.85 22.19 1.46
C LEU A 85 -15.04 22.88 0.12
N GLN A 86 -15.79 22.25 -0.77
CA GLN A 86 -16.13 22.79 -2.08
C GLN A 86 -17.65 22.87 -2.22
N ILE A 87 -18.13 23.92 -2.88
CA ILE A 87 -19.55 24.08 -3.18
C ILE A 87 -19.74 24.27 -4.69
N LYS A 88 -20.70 23.55 -5.26
CA LYS A 88 -21.04 23.68 -6.67
C LYS A 88 -21.92 24.92 -6.87
N CYS A 89 -21.46 25.85 -7.71
CA CYS A 89 -22.22 27.03 -8.13
C CYS A 89 -22.41 26.98 -9.65
N GLY A 90 -23.61 26.61 -10.10
CA GLY A 90 -23.84 26.28 -11.51
C GLY A 90 -23.07 25.01 -11.88
N GLU A 91 -22.24 25.06 -12.92
CA GLU A 91 -21.44 23.92 -13.37
C GLU A 91 -20.03 23.86 -12.76
N THR A 92 -19.66 24.86 -11.95
CA THR A 92 -18.29 24.99 -11.43
C THR A 92 -18.23 24.73 -9.92
N TRP A 93 -17.25 23.92 -9.52
CA TRP A 93 -16.89 23.73 -8.12
C TRP A 93 -16.02 24.89 -7.62
N HIS A 94 -16.42 25.51 -6.52
CA HIS A 94 -15.65 26.56 -5.87
C HIS A 94 -15.17 26.12 -4.49
N ARG A 95 -13.91 26.41 -4.16
CA ARG A 95 -13.37 26.22 -2.81
C ARG A 95 -14.06 27.21 -1.86
N LEU A 96 -14.83 26.67 -0.91
CA LEU A 96 -15.60 27.41 0.09
C LEU A 96 -14.72 27.74 1.32
N ALA A 97 -14.05 26.72 1.84
CA ALA A 97 -13.18 26.80 3.00
C ALA A 97 -12.15 25.68 2.96
N ASN A 98 -10.99 25.92 3.53
CA ASN A 98 -9.99 24.91 3.81
C ASN A 98 -9.81 24.88 5.35
N ILE A 99 -9.80 23.69 5.94
CA ILE A 99 -9.72 23.48 7.38
C ILE A 99 -8.47 22.66 7.66
N ALA A 100 -7.67 23.09 8.61
CA ALA A 100 -6.54 22.35 9.15
C ALA A 100 -6.81 22.08 10.63
N VAL A 101 -6.80 20.81 11.00
CA VAL A 101 -6.96 20.35 12.38
C VAL A 101 -5.67 19.66 12.82
N PRO A 102 -4.85 20.32 13.65
CA PRO A 102 -3.69 19.67 14.25
C PRO A 102 -4.13 18.76 15.39
N PHE A 103 -3.57 17.56 15.45
CA PHE A 103 -3.76 16.62 16.54
C PHE A 103 -2.45 16.46 17.30
N SER A 104 -2.30 17.16 18.42
CA SER A 104 -1.13 16.99 19.28
C SER A 104 -1.31 15.79 20.22
N GLU A 105 -0.19 15.21 20.69
CA GLU A 105 -0.14 14.04 21.59
C GLU A 105 -0.96 14.23 22.89
N ASN A 106 -1.32 15.47 23.23
CA ASN A 106 -2.08 15.82 24.44
C ASN A 106 -3.62 15.85 24.22
N GLY A 107 -4.09 15.58 23.00
CA GLY A 107 -5.51 15.56 22.66
C GLY A 107 -6.21 14.23 22.99
N THR A 108 -7.53 14.25 23.06
CA THR A 108 -8.33 13.01 23.03
C THR A 108 -7.98 12.21 21.78
N PRO A 109 -7.62 10.92 21.90
CA PRO A 109 -7.29 10.10 20.75
C PRO A 109 -8.47 10.05 19.78
N LEU A 110 -8.16 9.95 18.48
CA LEU A 110 -9.18 9.72 17.47
C LEU A 110 -9.80 8.34 17.70
N PHE A 111 -11.13 8.27 17.65
CA PHE A 111 -11.85 7.00 17.77
C PHE A 111 -12.43 6.63 16.42
N ALA A 112 -12.08 5.45 15.94
CA ALA A 112 -12.69 4.86 14.76
C ALA A 112 -13.67 3.78 15.16
N HIS A 113 -14.85 3.83 14.55
CA HIS A 113 -15.90 2.85 14.71
C HIS A 113 -16.26 2.27 13.34
N HIS A 114 -16.38 0.95 13.32
CA HIS A 114 -16.95 0.23 12.19
C HIS A 114 -18.44 0.12 12.42
N LEU A 115 -19.23 0.64 11.49
CA LEU A 115 -20.68 0.51 11.53
C LEU A 115 -21.10 -0.36 10.34
N HIS A 116 -21.71 -1.50 10.65
CA HIS A 116 -22.29 -2.34 9.61
C HIS A 116 -23.65 -1.75 9.22
N VAL A 117 -23.89 -1.59 7.92
CA VAL A 117 -25.12 -0.99 7.38
C VAL A 117 -26.39 -1.76 7.78
N ARG A 118 -26.25 -3.03 8.16
CA ARG A 118 -27.32 -3.86 8.72
C ARG A 118 -27.76 -3.44 10.12
N GLU A 119 -26.95 -2.66 10.84
CA GLU A 119 -27.26 -2.12 12.17
C GLU A 119 -28.22 -0.93 12.07
N THR A 120 -29.46 -1.22 11.69
CA THR A 120 -30.46 -0.19 11.37
C THR A 120 -30.69 0.83 12.49
N THR A 121 -30.58 0.46 13.77
CA THR A 121 -30.74 1.41 14.88
C THR A 121 -29.61 2.43 14.94
N ALA A 122 -28.35 2.01 14.76
CA ALA A 122 -27.20 2.89 14.74
C ALA A 122 -27.25 3.78 13.49
N MET A 123 -27.45 3.17 12.31
CA MET A 123 -27.61 3.91 11.05
C MET A 123 -28.72 4.95 11.12
N LYS A 124 -29.85 4.64 11.76
CA LYS A 124 -30.94 5.59 12.00
C LYS A 124 -30.50 6.74 12.90
N ALA A 125 -29.83 6.45 14.02
CA ALA A 125 -29.36 7.48 14.94
C ALA A 125 -28.33 8.42 14.28
N PHE A 126 -27.44 7.88 13.45
CA PHE A 126 -26.38 8.65 12.78
C PHE A 126 -26.88 9.46 11.58
N PHE A 127 -27.79 8.91 10.78
CA PHE A 127 -28.27 9.56 9.54
C PHE A 127 -29.71 10.06 9.65
N THR A 128 -30.15 10.48 10.84
CA THR A 128 -31.41 11.20 10.94
C THR A 128 -31.23 12.58 10.32
N LEU A 129 -31.73 12.76 9.09
CA LEU A 129 -31.78 14.08 8.46
C LEU A 129 -32.50 15.04 9.41
N PRO A 130 -31.90 16.19 9.77
CA PRO A 130 -32.55 17.18 10.62
C PRO A 130 -33.92 17.53 10.04
N SER A 131 -34.95 17.69 10.86
CA SER A 131 -36.31 18.03 10.39
C SER A 131 -36.36 19.33 9.57
N THR A 132 -35.33 20.18 9.70
CA THR A 132 -35.13 21.38 8.88
C THR A 132 -34.80 21.10 7.40
N TYR A 133 -34.42 19.88 7.03
CA TYR A 133 -34.25 19.44 5.63
C TYR A 133 -35.60 19.16 4.93
N ILE A 134 -36.67 18.93 5.69
CA ILE A 134 -37.97 18.44 5.18
C ILE A 134 -38.82 19.57 4.56
N SER A 135 -38.30 20.79 4.39
CA SER A 135 -38.99 21.82 3.60
C SER A 135 -38.04 22.80 2.92
N SER A 136 -37.49 22.34 1.81
CA SER A 136 -37.24 23.24 0.69
C SER A 136 -37.34 22.46 -0.62
N THR A 137 -38.56 22.27 -1.10
CA THR A 137 -38.89 21.94 -2.51
C THR A 137 -38.38 23.00 -3.51
N THR A 138 -37.40 23.82 -3.15
CA THR A 138 -36.96 24.99 -3.94
C THR A 138 -35.44 25.24 -3.88
N VAL A 139 -34.61 24.27 -3.50
CA VAL A 139 -33.16 24.51 -3.47
C VAL A 139 -32.36 23.38 -4.11
N LEU A 140 -31.91 23.68 -5.34
CA LEU A 140 -30.76 23.14 -6.10
C LEU A 140 -30.90 21.75 -6.72
N ASP A 141 -31.65 21.67 -7.83
CA ASP A 141 -31.19 20.90 -8.99
C ASP A 141 -30.54 21.90 -9.99
N PRO A 142 -29.19 21.96 -10.08
CA PRO A 142 -28.50 22.81 -11.04
C PRO A 142 -28.12 22.09 -12.34
N THR A 143 -28.58 20.85 -12.59
CA THR A 143 -28.19 20.08 -13.79
C THR A 143 -29.40 19.51 -14.52
N ASN A 144 -29.94 20.32 -15.44
CA ASN A 144 -30.86 19.97 -16.53
C ASN A 144 -32.31 19.60 -16.12
N GLY A 145 -33.36 20.24 -16.62
CA GLY A 145 -33.46 20.70 -18.00
C GLY A 145 -33.49 19.52 -18.98
N LEU A 146 -34.22 18.45 -18.69
CA LEU A 146 -34.75 17.45 -19.64
C LEU A 146 -35.75 16.53 -18.88
N ASP A 147 -36.94 17.05 -18.57
CA ASP A 147 -38.17 16.24 -18.53
C ASP A 147 -39.42 17.15 -18.54
N PHE A 148 -39.52 17.90 -19.63
CA PHE A 148 -40.80 18.26 -20.21
C PHE A 148 -41.26 17.06 -21.04
N ASP A 149 -41.96 16.09 -20.44
CA ASP A 149 -43.05 15.32 -21.07
C ASP A 149 -43.46 14.13 -20.21
N LEU A 150 -44.42 14.31 -19.29
CA LEU A 150 -45.30 13.20 -18.86
C LEU A 150 -46.70 13.67 -18.38
N MET A 151 -47.09 14.92 -18.68
CA MET A 151 -48.43 15.46 -18.35
C MET A 151 -49.24 15.84 -19.60
N ARG A 152 -48.98 15.19 -20.74
CA ARG A 152 -49.70 15.47 -21.99
C ARG A 152 -50.06 14.26 -22.84
N LEU A 153 -50.47 13.14 -22.24
CA LEU A 153 -51.43 12.24 -22.89
C LEU A 153 -52.44 11.74 -21.86
N GLY A 154 -53.63 12.32 -21.89
CA GLY A 154 -54.72 11.99 -20.99
C GLY A 154 -55.19 10.55 -21.18
N LEU A 155 -55.06 9.75 -20.12
CA LEU A 155 -55.94 8.65 -19.77
C LEU A 155 -56.01 8.55 -18.24
N PRO A 156 -57.19 8.34 -17.64
CA PRO A 156 -57.33 8.17 -16.21
C PRO A 156 -57.07 6.70 -15.84
N ASP A 157 -56.36 6.44 -14.76
CA ASP A 157 -56.58 5.21 -14.00
C ASP A 157 -56.88 5.53 -12.52
N PRO A 158 -58.14 5.42 -12.09
CA PRO A 158 -58.58 5.67 -10.74
C PRO A 158 -58.69 4.34 -10.00
N GLN A 159 -57.59 3.77 -9.52
CA GLN A 159 -57.56 2.78 -8.42
C GLN A 159 -56.14 2.26 -8.18
N HIS A 160 -55.37 2.98 -7.36
CA HIS A 160 -54.43 2.32 -6.47
C HIS A 160 -54.33 3.11 -5.17
N ASP A 161 -55.20 2.72 -4.23
CA ASP A 161 -54.98 2.91 -2.80
C ASP A 161 -53.70 2.16 -2.41
N SER A 162 -52.60 2.89 -2.47
CA SER A 162 -51.37 2.61 -1.75
C SER A 162 -50.74 3.96 -1.53
N ALA A 163 -51.07 4.59 -0.41
CA ALA A 163 -50.35 5.76 0.06
C ALA A 163 -48.86 5.45 -0.10
N SER A 164 -48.17 6.20 -0.95
CA SER A 164 -46.72 6.15 -1.03
C SER A 164 -46.24 6.49 0.38
N SER A 165 -45.82 5.45 1.10
CA SER A 165 -45.14 5.55 2.37
C SER A 165 -44.11 6.65 2.22
N CYS A 166 -44.29 7.73 2.98
CA CYS A 166 -43.38 8.87 3.09
C CYS A 166 -41.95 8.45 2.77
N SER A 167 -41.40 9.08 1.72
CA SER A 167 -39.96 9.18 1.41
C SER A 167 -39.13 8.80 2.62
N SER A 168 -38.52 7.61 2.60
CA SER A 168 -37.80 7.09 3.74
C SER A 168 -36.71 8.09 4.12
N THR A 169 -36.86 8.73 5.29
CA THR A 169 -35.89 9.65 5.93
C THR A 169 -34.58 8.95 6.32
N PHE A 170 -34.27 7.81 5.70
CA PHE A 170 -33.19 6.92 6.05
C PHE A 170 -32.20 6.84 4.89
N VAL A 171 -30.93 7.01 5.24
CA VAL A 171 -29.80 6.84 4.32
C VAL A 171 -29.50 5.35 4.21
N CYS A 172 -29.54 4.82 3.00
CA CYS A 172 -29.12 3.45 2.70
C CYS A 172 -27.79 3.55 1.91
N PRO A 173 -26.64 3.49 2.59
CA PRO A 173 -25.35 3.55 1.92
C PRO A 173 -25.18 2.40 0.92
N GLN A 174 -24.44 2.65 -0.17
CA GLN A 174 -24.16 1.63 -1.19
C GLN A 174 -23.18 0.54 -0.72
N GLY A 175 -22.34 0.83 0.28
CA GLY A 175 -21.41 -0.14 0.88
C GLY A 175 -22.04 -0.99 1.98
N ASP A 176 -21.41 -2.12 2.34
CA ASP A 176 -21.86 -2.99 3.45
C ASP A 176 -21.39 -2.49 4.83
N GLU A 177 -20.29 -1.75 4.86
CA GLU A 177 -19.65 -1.20 6.07
C GLU A 177 -19.22 0.25 5.84
N ILE A 178 -19.37 1.06 6.89
CA ILE A 178 -18.91 2.45 6.92
C ILE A 178 -17.90 2.63 8.06
N ILE A 179 -16.93 3.49 7.82
CA ILE A 179 -16.00 3.95 8.84
C ILE A 179 -16.47 5.30 9.35
N TRP A 180 -16.56 5.40 10.67
CA TRP A 180 -16.88 6.63 11.37
C TRP A 180 -15.72 7.01 12.28
N ILE A 181 -15.17 8.20 12.09
CA ILE A 181 -14.07 8.74 12.89
C ILE A 181 -14.56 9.94 13.70
N TYR A 182 -14.39 9.85 15.02
CA TYR A 182 -14.64 10.93 15.97
C TYR A 182 -13.34 11.66 16.31
N ALA A 183 -13.33 12.96 16.08
CA ALA A 183 -12.23 13.84 16.40
C ALA A 183 -12.68 14.99 17.31
N GLU A 184 -11.91 15.30 18.35
CA GLU A 184 -12.15 16.46 19.21
C GLU A 184 -10.86 17.26 19.39
N THR A 185 -10.95 18.58 19.20
CA THR A 185 -9.83 19.52 19.29
C THR A 185 -10.31 20.84 19.90
N LYS A 186 -9.42 21.71 20.37
CA LYS A 186 -9.83 23.04 20.82
C LYS A 186 -10.15 23.94 19.62
N ALA A 187 -11.22 24.71 19.68
CA ALA A 187 -11.60 25.59 18.58
C ALA A 187 -10.50 26.61 18.21
N GLY A 188 -9.66 27.02 19.16
CA GLY A 188 -8.53 27.91 18.92
C GLY A 188 -7.37 27.29 18.12
N GLN A 189 -7.28 25.95 18.10
CA GLN A 189 -6.30 25.18 17.33
C GLN A 189 -6.74 24.90 15.89
N VAL A 190 -8.05 24.94 15.62
CA VAL A 190 -8.59 24.77 14.26
C VAL A 190 -8.23 26.00 13.43
N VAL A 191 -7.51 25.78 12.33
CA VAL A 191 -7.22 26.81 11.34
C VAL A 191 -8.25 26.69 10.22
N VAL A 192 -8.95 27.78 9.95
CA VAL A 192 -9.92 27.85 8.84
C VAL A 192 -9.54 29.00 7.92
N ASP A 193 -9.24 28.68 6.68
CA ASP A 193 -9.05 29.66 5.62
C ASP A 193 -10.28 29.75 4.73
N TYR A 194 -10.61 30.99 4.38
CA TYR A 194 -11.74 31.34 3.56
C TYR A 194 -11.22 32.01 2.29
N PRO A 195 -11.09 31.27 1.17
CA PRO A 195 -10.51 31.79 -0.06
C PRO A 195 -11.15 33.10 -0.50
N SER A 196 -10.36 34.17 -0.53
CA SER A 196 -10.88 35.52 -0.81
C SER A 196 -11.56 35.64 -2.17
N SER A 197 -11.14 34.82 -3.15
CA SER A 197 -11.74 34.74 -4.48
C SER A 197 -13.23 34.37 -4.42
N PHE A 198 -13.57 33.33 -3.65
CA PHE A 198 -14.96 32.90 -3.47
C PHE A 198 -15.76 33.90 -2.62
N TRP A 199 -15.22 34.30 -1.46
CA TRP A 199 -15.94 35.14 -0.51
C TRP A 199 -16.16 36.58 -0.98
N ARG A 200 -15.32 37.11 -1.87
CA ARG A 200 -15.59 38.38 -2.55
C ARG A 200 -16.79 38.27 -3.51
N GLN A 201 -17.04 37.09 -4.07
CA GLN A 201 -18.09 36.86 -5.05
C GLN A 201 -19.37 36.27 -4.45
N ILE A 202 -19.38 35.92 -3.16
CA ILE A 202 -20.51 35.24 -2.50
C ILE A 202 -21.83 36.02 -2.63
N HIS A 203 -21.78 37.35 -2.64
CA HIS A 203 -22.96 38.20 -2.81
C HIS A 203 -23.62 38.07 -4.19
N ARG A 204 -22.89 37.56 -5.20
CA ARG A 204 -23.38 37.29 -6.56
C ARG A 204 -23.97 35.89 -6.71
N GLN A 205 -23.81 35.03 -5.70
CA GLN A 205 -24.32 33.66 -5.72
C GLN A 205 -25.80 33.60 -5.34
N SER A 206 -26.44 32.45 -5.62
CA SER A 206 -27.83 32.21 -5.26
C SER A 206 -28.09 32.42 -3.75
N MET A 207 -29.32 32.76 -3.37
CA MET A 207 -29.68 32.90 -1.94
C MET A 207 -29.42 31.60 -1.17
N ALA A 208 -29.67 30.45 -1.79
CA ALA A 208 -29.39 29.14 -1.20
C ALA A 208 -27.91 28.94 -0.90
N THR A 209 -27.05 29.13 -1.91
CA THR A 209 -25.58 29.02 -1.77
C THR A 209 -25.05 29.96 -0.69
N ARG A 210 -25.55 31.20 -0.64
CA ARG A 210 -25.19 32.18 0.40
C ARG A 210 -25.59 31.70 1.79
N THR A 211 -26.81 31.19 1.95
CA THR A 211 -27.30 30.66 3.23
C THR A 211 -26.45 29.48 3.70
N VAL A 212 -26.16 28.52 2.81
CA VAL A 212 -25.31 27.37 3.10
C VAL A 212 -23.90 27.82 3.51
N ALA A 213 -23.24 28.63 2.69
CA ALA A 213 -21.89 29.13 2.96
C ALA A 213 -21.80 29.87 4.30
N ASN A 214 -22.77 30.77 4.59
CA ASN A 214 -22.81 31.52 5.84
C ASN A 214 -23.08 30.62 7.05
N ARG A 215 -23.93 29.59 6.92
CA ARG A 215 -24.16 28.61 7.99
C ARG A 215 -22.92 27.77 8.26
N ILE A 216 -22.24 27.26 7.23
CA ILE A 216 -20.96 26.55 7.38
C ILE A 216 -19.94 27.45 8.07
N LYS A 217 -19.79 28.69 7.62
CA LYS A 217 -18.89 29.67 8.24
C LYS A 217 -19.24 29.92 9.70
N SER A 218 -20.53 30.04 10.03
CA SER A 218 -20.99 30.21 11.41
C SER A 218 -20.71 28.97 12.26
N LEU A 219 -20.91 27.77 11.71
CA LEU A 219 -20.59 26.52 12.40
C LEU A 219 -19.10 26.43 12.67
N LEU A 220 -18.24 26.75 11.71
CA LEU A 220 -16.78 26.65 11.90
C LEU A 220 -16.20 27.77 12.77
N SER A 221 -16.87 28.92 12.86
CA SER A 221 -16.42 30.05 13.68
C SER A 221 -16.84 29.85 15.14
N SER A 222 -15.90 29.46 16.02
CA SER A 222 -16.17 29.49 17.46
C SER A 222 -15.91 30.88 18.05
N THR A 223 -16.79 31.31 18.95
CA THR A 223 -16.60 32.51 19.77
C THR A 223 -15.65 32.29 20.94
N ASN A 224 -15.42 31.05 21.36
CA ASN A 224 -14.55 30.71 22.48
C ASN A 224 -13.40 29.80 21.99
N PRO A 225 -12.14 30.24 22.02
CA PRO A 225 -11.02 29.42 21.55
C PRO A 225 -10.80 28.15 22.39
N GLU A 226 -11.24 28.13 23.65
CA GLU A 226 -11.09 26.98 24.54
C GLU A 226 -12.27 25.99 24.44
N SER A 227 -13.34 26.32 23.71
CA SER A 227 -14.45 25.38 23.54
C SER A 227 -13.97 24.18 22.69
N PRO A 228 -14.35 22.94 23.06
CA PRO A 228 -14.08 21.79 22.21
C PRO A 228 -14.84 21.95 20.88
N LYS A 229 -14.18 21.50 19.81
CA LYS A 229 -14.70 21.42 18.46
C LYS A 229 -14.69 19.95 18.06
N ARG A 230 -15.86 19.43 17.71
CA ARG A 230 -16.03 18.00 17.40
C ARG A 230 -16.25 17.82 15.92
N PHE A 231 -15.49 16.92 15.30
CA PHE A 231 -15.63 16.54 13.90
C PHE A 231 -16.01 15.07 13.83
N TRP A 232 -17.07 14.75 13.09
CA TRP A 232 -17.47 13.39 12.77
C TRP A 232 -17.33 13.15 11.28
N ILE A 233 -16.42 12.25 10.94
CA ILE A 233 -15.97 12.01 9.58
C ILE A 233 -16.46 10.62 9.18
N THR A 234 -17.25 10.55 8.12
CA THR A 234 -17.88 9.30 7.69
C THR A 234 -17.61 9.03 6.23
N PHE A 235 -17.14 7.83 5.91
CA PHE A 235 -16.80 7.40 4.55
C PHE A 235 -16.94 5.87 4.40
N PRO A 236 -17.09 5.35 3.17
CA PRO A 236 -17.21 3.91 2.95
C PRO A 236 -15.91 3.19 3.35
N LEU A 237 -16.03 1.96 3.88
CA LEU A 237 -14.85 1.15 4.18
C LEU A 237 -14.03 0.90 2.91
N TYR A 238 -12.74 1.23 2.96
CA TYR A 238 -11.75 0.83 1.96
C TYR A 238 -10.55 0.17 2.65
N GLN A 239 -9.96 -0.85 2.06
CA GLN A 239 -9.02 -1.76 2.75
C GLN A 239 -7.84 -1.06 3.45
N GLU A 240 -7.41 0.09 2.93
CA GLU A 240 -6.21 0.80 3.40
C GLU A 240 -6.50 1.94 4.37
N TRP A 241 -7.76 2.17 4.78
CA TRP A 241 -8.11 3.37 5.56
C TRP A 241 -7.34 3.49 6.87
N ARG A 242 -7.12 2.35 7.54
CA ARG A 242 -6.41 2.34 8.81
C ARG A 242 -4.95 2.75 8.61
N ARG A 243 -4.34 2.39 7.48
CA ARG A 243 -2.97 2.76 7.11
C ARG A 243 -2.83 4.27 6.93
N ASP A 244 -3.76 4.88 6.19
CA ASP A 244 -3.70 6.30 5.87
C ASP A 244 -3.91 7.19 7.13
N TRP A 245 -4.58 6.65 8.14
CA TRP A 245 -4.89 7.33 9.40
C TRP A 245 -4.01 6.91 10.59
N ARG A 246 -3.00 6.05 10.41
CA ARG A 246 -2.14 5.55 11.52
C ARG A 246 -1.54 6.68 12.36
N LEU A 247 -1.18 7.78 11.71
CA LEU A 247 -0.63 8.99 12.34
C LEU A 247 -1.47 9.53 13.50
N PHE A 248 -2.77 9.24 13.50
CA PHE A 248 -3.74 9.79 14.42
C PHE A 248 -4.15 8.86 15.57
N PHE A 249 -3.96 7.55 15.41
CA PHE A 249 -4.40 6.55 16.39
C PHE A 249 -3.36 6.24 17.47
N GLY A 250 -2.21 6.91 17.44
CA GLY A 250 -1.23 6.84 18.53
C GLY A 250 -0.48 5.51 18.58
N ASP A 251 -0.30 4.82 17.45
CA ASP A 251 0.40 3.53 17.32
C ASP A 251 1.92 3.62 17.68
N GLY A 252 2.39 4.67 18.37
CA GLY A 252 3.77 4.87 18.81
C GLY A 252 4.79 5.15 17.69
N HIS A 253 4.43 4.88 16.44
CA HIS A 253 5.28 5.11 15.27
C HIS A 253 5.07 6.53 14.71
N LYS A 254 6.09 7.38 14.86
CA LYS A 254 6.11 8.78 14.40
C LYS A 254 6.31 8.94 12.89
N GLU A 255 6.04 7.92 12.08
CA GLU A 255 6.34 7.94 10.65
C GLU A 255 5.09 7.82 9.79
N SER A 256 5.00 8.73 8.82
CA SER A 256 3.92 8.84 7.83
C SER A 256 3.90 7.65 6.88
N PRO A 257 2.72 7.20 6.42
CA PRO A 257 2.60 6.19 5.37
C PRO A 257 3.16 6.65 4.01
N TYR A 258 3.43 7.95 3.85
CA TYR A 258 4.04 8.54 2.64
C TYR A 258 5.56 8.67 2.72
N GLY A 259 6.19 8.04 3.72
CA GLY A 259 7.62 8.16 4.00
C GLY A 259 7.98 9.49 4.70
N ARG A 260 9.19 9.55 5.25
CA ARG A 260 9.78 10.81 5.70
C ARG A 260 9.85 11.80 4.54
N VAL A 261 9.48 13.06 4.82
CA VAL A 261 9.71 14.19 3.92
C VAL A 261 11.14 14.11 3.38
N VAL A 262 11.24 14.05 2.05
CA VAL A 262 12.49 13.98 1.27
C VAL A 262 13.38 15.17 1.66
N GLY A 263 14.27 14.95 2.61
CA GLY A 263 15.10 16.00 3.21
C GLY A 263 15.98 15.47 4.34
N GLU A 264 15.52 14.44 5.05
CA GLU A 264 16.33 13.73 6.05
C GLU A 264 16.45 12.25 5.69
N TYR A 265 17.37 11.95 4.75
CA TYR A 265 18.06 10.67 4.77
C TYR A 265 18.93 10.63 6.04
N GLN A 266 18.30 10.38 7.20
CA GLN A 266 19.03 9.74 8.28
C GLN A 266 19.33 8.32 7.81
N ALA A 267 20.60 8.05 7.59
CA ALA A 267 21.12 6.69 7.46
C ALA A 267 20.54 5.80 8.58
N ASP A 268 20.10 4.59 8.23
CA ASP A 268 20.03 3.39 9.07
C ASP A 268 19.89 3.66 10.58
N ASN A 269 18.70 4.11 11.01
CA ASN A 269 18.33 4.15 12.42
C ASN A 269 17.47 2.95 12.85
N THR A 270 17.45 1.87 12.06
CA THR A 270 17.46 0.55 12.71
C THR A 270 18.80 0.47 13.42
N SER A 271 18.80 0.40 14.74
CA SER A 271 20.03 0.09 15.45
C SER A 271 20.60 -1.17 14.81
N ASN A 272 21.75 -1.07 14.13
CA ASN A 272 22.52 -2.16 13.52
C ASN A 272 23.00 -3.21 14.54
N ASN A 273 22.37 -3.24 15.71
CA ASN A 273 22.64 -4.17 16.78
C ASN A 273 21.78 -5.39 16.51
N PRO A 274 22.41 -6.55 16.22
CA PRO A 274 21.67 -7.79 16.11
C PRO A 274 20.92 -8.04 17.42
N PHE A 275 19.70 -8.56 17.32
CA PHE A 275 18.87 -8.89 18.47
C PHE A 275 18.51 -10.37 18.45
N ARG A 276 18.23 -10.91 19.64
CA ARG A 276 17.92 -12.33 19.79
C ARG A 276 16.49 -12.61 19.33
N SER A 277 16.33 -13.72 18.62
CA SER A 277 15.05 -14.19 18.14
C SER A 277 14.97 -15.71 18.32
N LEU A 278 13.76 -16.23 18.45
CA LEU A 278 13.51 -17.67 18.55
C LEU A 278 12.95 -18.16 17.22
N LEU A 279 13.65 -19.08 16.57
CA LEU A 279 13.23 -19.68 15.31
C LEU A 279 12.66 -21.08 15.57
N ILE A 280 11.42 -21.32 15.14
CA ILE A 280 10.68 -22.56 15.34
C ILE A 280 10.29 -23.12 13.97
N PRO A 281 10.70 -24.34 13.59
CA PRO A 281 10.29 -24.93 12.32
C PRO A 281 8.77 -25.11 12.29
N LEU A 282 8.13 -24.70 11.20
CA LEU A 282 6.70 -24.91 11.03
C LEU A 282 6.42 -26.39 10.77
N PRO A 283 5.44 -27.00 11.45
CA PRO A 283 5.03 -28.38 11.17
C PRO A 283 4.57 -28.52 9.71
N ASP A 284 4.86 -29.69 9.12
CA ASP A 284 4.47 -30.04 7.75
C ASP A 284 5.04 -29.10 6.66
N SER A 285 6.01 -28.26 7.02
CA SER A 285 6.73 -27.39 6.08
C SER A 285 7.95 -28.07 5.47
N GLU A 286 8.21 -29.34 5.77
CA GLU A 286 9.35 -30.05 5.25
C GLU A 286 9.30 -30.15 3.72
N TRP A 287 10.47 -30.02 3.08
CA TRP A 287 10.59 -30.35 1.67
C TRP A 287 10.52 -31.87 1.52
N ILE A 288 9.31 -32.39 1.32
CA ILE A 288 9.02 -33.83 1.16
C ILE A 288 9.29 -34.25 -0.28
N ALA A 289 9.95 -35.40 -0.44
CA ALA A 289 10.32 -35.95 -1.73
C ALA A 289 9.09 -36.31 -2.59
N LYS A 290 9.12 -35.87 -3.84
CA LYS A 290 8.19 -36.24 -4.92
C LYS A 290 8.93 -36.96 -6.04
N GLU A 291 8.21 -37.80 -6.79
CA GLU A 291 8.80 -38.58 -7.90
C GLU A 291 9.47 -37.70 -8.97
N ASN A 292 8.97 -36.48 -9.17
CA ASN A 292 9.42 -35.54 -10.19
C ASN A 292 10.46 -34.51 -9.68
N ASP A 293 10.87 -34.52 -8.40
CA ASP A 293 11.75 -33.48 -7.84
C ASP A 293 13.09 -33.37 -8.57
N LYS A 294 13.65 -34.51 -8.96
CA LYS A 294 14.93 -34.53 -9.70
C LYS A 294 14.80 -33.91 -11.09
N GLU A 295 13.64 -33.98 -11.73
CA GLU A 295 13.38 -33.36 -13.02
C GLU A 295 13.03 -31.87 -12.87
N GLU A 296 12.32 -31.52 -11.80
CA GLU A 296 11.81 -30.19 -11.55
C GLU A 296 12.86 -29.26 -10.92
N TYR A 297 13.54 -29.73 -9.88
CA TYR A 297 14.57 -29.01 -9.15
C TYR A 297 15.97 -29.44 -9.55
N GLY A 298 16.20 -30.61 -10.17
CA GLY A 298 17.56 -31.07 -10.46
C GLY A 298 18.30 -31.65 -9.25
N THR A 299 17.64 -31.69 -8.09
CA THR A 299 18.11 -32.31 -6.84
C THR A 299 16.93 -32.97 -6.13
N GLY A 300 17.21 -33.96 -5.28
CA GLY A 300 16.17 -34.56 -4.43
C GLY A 300 15.83 -33.68 -3.24
N ALA A 301 14.60 -33.82 -2.73
CA ALA A 301 14.18 -33.14 -1.52
C ALA A 301 15.00 -33.59 -0.30
N THR A 302 15.09 -32.70 0.70
CA THR A 302 15.97 -32.89 1.86
C THR A 302 15.25 -33.34 3.13
N GLY A 303 13.92 -33.22 3.18
CA GLY A 303 13.15 -33.37 4.42
C GLY A 303 13.42 -32.27 5.44
N LEU A 304 14.09 -31.17 5.05
CA LEU A 304 14.32 -30.03 5.94
C LEU A 304 13.12 -29.06 5.88
N PRO A 305 12.82 -28.34 6.99
CA PRO A 305 11.78 -27.31 6.99
C PRO A 305 12.05 -26.24 5.94
N THR A 306 10.99 -25.83 5.24
CA THR A 306 11.01 -24.75 4.25
C THR A 306 10.40 -23.45 4.77
N ALA A 307 9.84 -23.48 5.98
CA ALA A 307 9.33 -22.29 6.65
C ALA A 307 9.49 -22.40 8.17
N TYR A 308 9.58 -21.24 8.82
CA TYR A 308 9.81 -21.08 10.24
C TYR A 308 8.85 -20.02 10.81
N LEU A 309 8.50 -20.18 12.08
CA LEU A 309 7.96 -19.10 12.90
C LEU A 309 9.13 -18.45 13.64
N MET A 310 9.33 -17.15 13.45
CA MET A 310 10.26 -16.37 14.25
C MET A 310 9.47 -15.61 15.32
N ALA A 311 9.90 -15.71 16.57
CA ALA A 311 9.41 -14.89 17.67
C ALA A 311 10.50 -13.92 18.12
N VAL A 312 10.13 -12.66 18.32
CA VAL A 312 11.04 -11.59 18.74
C VAL A 312 10.45 -10.90 19.95
N ASP A 313 11.29 -10.69 20.96
CA ASP A 313 10.95 -9.90 22.14
C ASP A 313 10.99 -8.40 21.80
N MET A 314 9.83 -7.76 21.80
CA MET A 314 9.67 -6.35 21.45
C MET A 314 10.24 -5.40 22.48
N GLU A 315 10.51 -5.80 23.72
CA GLU A 315 11.18 -4.92 24.70
C GLU A 315 12.55 -4.46 24.18
N THR A 316 13.21 -5.30 23.39
CA THR A 316 14.55 -5.02 22.85
C THR A 316 14.54 -4.20 21.56
N VAL A 317 13.40 -4.11 20.87
CA VAL A 317 13.31 -3.67 19.46
C VAL A 317 12.00 -2.95 19.11
N GLN A 318 11.31 -2.38 20.11
CA GLN A 318 9.96 -1.82 19.98
C GLN A 318 9.82 -0.83 18.80
N ASN A 319 10.85 -0.02 18.56
CA ASN A 319 10.84 0.99 17.50
C ASN A 319 11.15 0.45 16.09
N ALA A 320 11.61 -0.80 15.96
CA ALA A 320 12.06 -1.39 14.70
C ALA A 320 11.07 -2.42 14.11
N MET A 321 9.91 -2.61 14.75
CA MET A 321 8.96 -3.64 14.34
C MET A 321 7.96 -3.14 13.29
N PRO A 322 7.85 -3.79 12.12
CA PRO A 322 6.90 -3.42 11.07
C PRO A 322 5.47 -3.80 11.44
N ASP A 323 4.43 -3.20 10.86
CA ASP A 323 3.04 -3.50 11.25
C ASP A 323 2.59 -4.95 10.99
N ILE A 324 1.55 -5.41 11.68
CA ILE A 324 0.94 -6.73 11.43
C ILE A 324 0.50 -6.83 9.97
N GLY A 325 0.79 -7.98 9.33
CA GLY A 325 0.52 -8.24 7.92
C GLY A 325 1.58 -7.67 6.96
N THR A 326 2.52 -6.86 7.45
CA THR A 326 3.57 -6.27 6.61
C THR A 326 4.55 -7.34 6.13
N LEU A 327 4.88 -7.30 4.84
CA LEU A 327 5.88 -8.15 4.21
C LEU A 327 7.29 -7.70 4.59
N VAL A 328 8.15 -8.67 4.91
CA VAL A 328 9.50 -8.40 5.41
C VAL A 328 10.56 -9.27 4.73
N GLU A 329 11.76 -8.70 4.58
CA GLU A 329 13.02 -9.40 4.41
C GLU A 329 13.73 -9.45 5.77
N VAL A 330 14.14 -10.63 6.22
CA VAL A 330 14.79 -10.84 7.51
C VAL A 330 16.16 -11.49 7.30
N ASP A 331 17.21 -10.77 7.67
CA ASP A 331 18.57 -11.30 7.69
C ASP A 331 18.82 -11.98 9.04
N LEU A 332 19.13 -13.28 9.00
CA LEU A 332 19.38 -14.10 10.18
C LEU A 332 20.83 -14.60 10.20
N SER A 333 21.43 -14.61 11.38
CA SER A 333 22.76 -15.18 11.65
C SER A 333 22.72 -16.72 11.68
N VAL A 334 22.25 -17.33 10.59
CA VAL A 334 22.15 -18.79 10.44
C VAL A 334 22.98 -19.25 9.24
N ALA A 335 23.68 -20.37 9.40
CA ALA A 335 24.51 -20.89 8.34
C ALA A 335 23.64 -21.42 7.19
N GLN A 336 23.85 -20.90 5.98
CA GLN A 336 23.12 -21.31 4.78
C GLN A 336 23.96 -22.24 3.89
N GLY A 337 23.50 -23.46 3.70
CA GLY A 337 24.11 -24.50 2.89
C GLY A 337 23.50 -24.55 1.48
N TYR A 338 24.34 -24.29 0.48
CA TYR A 338 23.96 -24.34 -0.93
C TYR A 338 24.00 -25.78 -1.45
N PHE A 339 23.07 -26.13 -2.32
CA PHE A 339 23.09 -27.39 -3.07
C PHE A 339 24.15 -27.35 -4.16
N LYS A 340 24.66 -28.54 -4.49
CA LYS A 340 25.50 -28.71 -5.67
C LYS A 340 24.68 -28.42 -6.91
N ILE A 341 25.09 -27.41 -7.68
CA ILE A 341 24.45 -27.05 -8.94
C ILE A 341 24.40 -28.28 -9.86
N PRO A 342 23.21 -28.69 -10.33
CA PRO A 342 23.11 -29.83 -11.23
C PRO A 342 23.86 -29.51 -12.53
N LYS A 343 24.60 -30.50 -13.05
CA LYS A 343 25.16 -30.38 -14.40
C LYS A 343 23.98 -30.21 -15.35
N GLN A 344 23.86 -29.03 -15.97
CA GLN A 344 22.74 -28.70 -16.83
C GLN A 344 22.54 -29.78 -17.92
N PRO A 345 21.43 -30.53 -17.91
CA PRO A 345 21.04 -31.27 -19.08
C PRO A 345 20.48 -30.25 -20.07
N GLN A 346 21.17 -29.99 -21.18
CA GLN A 346 20.60 -29.25 -22.31
C GLN A 346 19.60 -30.12 -23.09
N THR A 347 18.64 -30.72 -22.37
CA THR A 347 17.56 -31.45 -23.02
C THR A 347 16.75 -30.46 -23.85
N PRO A 348 16.16 -30.90 -24.98
CA PRO A 348 15.28 -30.05 -25.77
C PRO A 348 14.13 -29.44 -24.94
N LEU A 349 13.65 -30.15 -23.92
CA LEU A 349 12.61 -29.68 -23.01
C LEU A 349 13.09 -28.51 -22.14
N HIS A 350 14.28 -28.58 -21.55
CA HIS A 350 14.83 -27.46 -20.75
C HIS A 350 15.10 -26.23 -21.60
N ILE A 351 15.68 -26.40 -22.79
CA ILE A 351 15.91 -25.29 -23.73
C ILE A 351 14.58 -24.61 -24.06
N ARG A 352 13.52 -25.39 -24.28
CA ARG A 352 12.17 -24.85 -24.53
C ARG A 352 11.60 -24.11 -23.32
N LYS A 353 11.78 -24.63 -22.09
CA LYS A 353 11.34 -23.92 -20.87
C LYS A 353 12.03 -22.55 -20.73
N ILE A 354 13.35 -22.51 -20.88
CA ILE A 354 14.12 -21.25 -20.86
C ILE A 354 13.65 -20.31 -21.97
N ALA A 355 13.38 -20.83 -23.17
CA ALA A 355 12.88 -20.02 -24.28
C ALA A 355 11.51 -19.39 -24.01
N VAL A 356 10.61 -20.10 -23.32
CA VAL A 356 9.31 -19.55 -22.89
C VAL A 356 9.50 -18.47 -21.82
N GLU A 357 10.43 -18.63 -20.88
CA GLU A 357 10.76 -17.58 -19.90
C GLU A 357 11.30 -16.32 -20.59
N VAL A 358 12.25 -16.49 -21.52
CA VAL A 358 12.80 -15.38 -22.32
C VAL A 358 11.73 -14.70 -23.16
N GLN A 359 10.81 -15.46 -23.76
CA GLN A 359 9.68 -14.89 -24.48
C GLN A 359 8.79 -14.05 -23.55
N ARG A 360 8.53 -14.52 -22.32
CA ARG A 360 7.74 -13.77 -21.34
C ARG A 360 8.40 -12.45 -20.97
N VAL A 361 9.72 -12.42 -20.80
CA VAL A 361 10.49 -11.18 -20.58
C VAL A 361 10.28 -10.20 -21.74
N ILE A 362 10.39 -10.68 -22.97
CA ILE A 362 10.19 -9.87 -24.19
C ILE A 362 8.76 -9.31 -24.26
N LYS A 363 7.74 -10.16 -24.05
CA LYS A 363 6.34 -9.73 -24.04
C LYS A 363 6.03 -8.72 -22.93
N ALA A 364 6.62 -8.89 -21.75
CA ALA A 364 6.48 -7.92 -20.66
C ALA A 364 7.09 -6.55 -21.02
N ALA A 365 8.22 -6.54 -21.73
CA ALA A 365 8.80 -5.31 -22.25
C ALA A 365 7.91 -4.68 -23.33
N GLU A 366 7.35 -5.48 -24.26
CA GLU A 366 6.39 -4.99 -25.27
C GLU A 366 5.17 -4.35 -24.62
N HIS A 367 4.57 -4.99 -23.61
CA HIS A 367 3.42 -4.44 -22.90
C HIS A 367 3.75 -3.13 -22.17
N LYS A 368 4.90 -3.05 -21.49
CA LYS A 368 5.34 -1.80 -20.83
C LYS A 368 5.51 -0.66 -21.83
N VAL A 369 6.07 -0.97 -22.99
CA VAL A 369 6.30 0.01 -24.05
C VAL A 369 4.99 0.43 -24.71
N GLN A 370 4.05 -0.50 -24.90
CA GLN A 370 2.73 -0.17 -25.43
C GLN A 370 1.97 0.77 -24.48
N ASN A 371 1.97 0.47 -23.18
CA ASN A 371 1.36 1.35 -22.18
C ASN A 371 1.97 2.77 -22.20
N ALA A 372 3.30 2.85 -22.29
CA ALA A 372 3.99 4.14 -22.41
C ALA A 372 3.65 4.86 -23.72
N ALA A 373 3.55 4.12 -24.84
CA ALA A 373 3.15 4.66 -26.14
C ALA A 373 1.71 5.20 -26.12
N ASP A 374 0.78 4.48 -25.51
CA ASP A 374 -0.62 4.88 -25.37
C ASP A 374 -0.75 6.15 -24.51
N GLU A 375 0.06 6.25 -23.44
CA GLU A 375 0.13 7.46 -22.60
C GLU A 375 0.67 8.66 -23.39
N ILE A 376 1.74 8.47 -24.17
CA ILE A 376 2.30 9.52 -25.02
C ILE A 376 1.29 9.94 -26.09
N GLN A 377 0.63 8.98 -26.76
CA GLN A 377 -0.36 9.27 -27.79
C GLN A 377 -1.56 10.03 -27.23
N THR A 378 -2.00 9.71 -26.01
CA THR A 378 -3.05 10.44 -25.29
C THR A 378 -2.63 11.89 -25.06
N LYS A 379 -1.40 12.13 -24.60
CA LYS A 379 -0.85 13.49 -24.40
C LYS A 379 -0.70 14.28 -25.70
N LEU A 380 -0.34 13.61 -26.81
CA LEU A 380 -0.14 14.25 -28.12
C LEU A 380 -1.43 14.57 -28.88
N SER A 381 -2.57 13.98 -28.49
CA SER A 381 -3.85 14.20 -29.17
C SER A 381 -4.26 15.69 -29.25
N GLY A 382 -3.79 16.53 -28.32
CA GLY A 382 -4.01 17.98 -28.26
C GLY A 382 -2.99 18.87 -28.99
N ILE A 383 -1.94 18.33 -29.60
CA ILE A 383 -0.86 19.12 -30.24
C ILE A 383 -1.08 19.21 -31.77
N ARG A 384 -0.81 20.38 -32.38
CA ARG A 384 -1.04 20.66 -33.82
C ARG A 384 -0.05 19.99 -34.78
N ASP A 385 1.22 19.84 -34.39
CA ASP A 385 2.28 19.29 -35.25
C ASP A 385 2.49 17.78 -35.02
N LYS A 386 1.51 16.98 -35.45
CA LYS A 386 1.46 15.54 -35.14
C LYS A 386 2.49 14.69 -35.87
N GLU A 387 2.89 15.08 -37.09
CA GLU A 387 3.72 14.25 -37.96
C GLU A 387 5.20 14.24 -37.55
N ALA A 388 5.80 15.41 -37.27
CA ALA A 388 7.20 15.48 -36.82
C ALA A 388 7.39 14.78 -35.46
N ILE A 389 6.42 14.91 -34.56
CA ILE A 389 6.47 14.27 -33.24
C ILE A 389 6.29 12.75 -33.36
N ALA A 390 5.52 12.26 -34.33
CA ALA A 390 5.29 10.84 -34.52
C ALA A 390 6.58 10.07 -34.88
N GLU A 391 7.45 10.63 -35.72
CA GLU A 391 8.72 9.98 -36.09
C GLU A 391 9.68 9.86 -34.89
N ASP A 392 9.85 10.94 -34.13
CA ASP A 392 10.70 10.95 -32.92
C ASP A 392 10.17 10.00 -31.84
N VAL A 393 8.85 9.93 -31.67
CA VAL A 393 8.21 9.04 -30.69
C VAL A 393 8.42 7.57 -31.06
N VAL A 394 8.34 7.21 -32.34
CA VAL A 394 8.59 5.83 -32.79
C VAL A 394 10.02 5.39 -32.45
N HIS A 395 11.01 6.27 -32.62
CA HIS A 395 12.40 5.99 -32.25
C HIS A 395 12.55 5.78 -30.73
N LEU A 396 12.00 6.69 -29.92
CA LEU A 396 12.05 6.61 -28.45
C LEU A 396 11.37 5.35 -27.91
N ILE A 397 10.21 4.97 -28.47
CA ILE A 397 9.49 3.73 -28.13
C ILE A 397 10.37 2.51 -28.42
N SER A 398 11.07 2.51 -29.56
CA SER A 398 11.97 1.43 -29.93
C SER A 398 13.17 1.34 -28.98
N GLU A 399 13.80 2.46 -28.62
CA GLU A 399 14.90 2.49 -27.65
C GLU A 399 14.45 2.04 -26.26
N PHE A 400 13.30 2.53 -25.80
CA PHE A 400 12.71 2.16 -24.51
C PHE A 400 12.40 0.66 -24.43
N TYR A 401 11.93 0.06 -25.53
CA TYR A 401 11.75 -1.39 -25.64
C TYR A 401 13.08 -2.12 -25.50
N VAL A 402 14.10 -1.71 -26.27
CA VAL A 402 15.41 -2.38 -26.27
C VAL A 402 16.01 -2.36 -24.88
N GLU A 403 15.98 -1.20 -24.20
CA GLU A 403 16.51 -1.07 -22.85
C GLU A 403 15.71 -1.92 -21.84
N THR A 404 14.39 -1.88 -21.89
CA THR A 404 13.51 -2.64 -20.98
C THR A 404 13.68 -4.14 -21.16
N ALA A 405 13.71 -4.63 -22.40
CA ALA A 405 13.93 -6.04 -22.70
C ALA A 405 15.36 -6.47 -22.33
N ALA A 406 16.38 -5.64 -22.60
CA ALA A 406 17.77 -5.93 -22.25
C ALA A 406 17.93 -6.20 -20.75
N LYS A 407 17.29 -5.40 -19.86
CA LYS A 407 17.34 -5.61 -18.38
C LYS A 407 16.95 -7.03 -17.99
N GLY A 408 15.86 -7.56 -18.57
CA GLY A 408 15.43 -8.93 -18.31
C GLY A 408 16.23 -10.01 -19.04
N LEU A 409 16.91 -9.67 -20.14
CA LEU A 409 17.71 -10.61 -20.94
C LEU A 409 19.13 -10.80 -20.41
N VAL A 410 19.69 -9.84 -19.67
CA VAL A 410 21.05 -9.92 -19.12
C VAL A 410 21.36 -11.27 -18.47
N PRO A 411 20.53 -11.86 -17.58
CA PRO A 411 20.84 -13.13 -16.94
C PRO A 411 21.06 -14.30 -17.91
N TYR A 412 20.47 -14.22 -19.11
CA TYR A 412 20.53 -15.27 -20.12
C TYR A 412 21.75 -15.15 -21.06
N ILE A 413 22.52 -14.06 -20.98
CA ILE A 413 23.74 -13.88 -21.79
C ILE A 413 24.92 -14.61 -21.14
N ASN A 414 25.32 -15.75 -21.71
CA ASN A 414 26.48 -16.50 -21.23
C ASN A 414 27.72 -16.29 -22.12
N LYS A 415 27.53 -16.24 -23.44
CA LYS A 415 28.62 -16.05 -24.40
C LYS A 415 28.69 -14.59 -24.85
N LEU A 416 29.79 -13.95 -24.47
CA LEU A 416 30.10 -12.58 -24.85
C LEU A 416 30.53 -12.48 -26.31
N SER A 417 29.87 -11.63 -27.07
CA SER A 417 30.22 -11.35 -28.47
C SER A 417 31.54 -10.57 -28.56
N ASN A 418 32.23 -10.70 -29.70
CA ASN A 418 33.44 -9.90 -29.96
C ASN A 418 33.13 -8.40 -30.00
N LYS A 419 31.90 -8.01 -30.36
CA LYS A 419 31.46 -6.62 -30.40
C LYS A 419 31.32 -6.03 -28.99
N ALA A 420 30.75 -6.78 -28.06
CA ALA A 420 30.70 -6.38 -26.64
C ALA A 420 32.10 -6.22 -26.05
N LYS A 421 32.99 -7.20 -26.32
CA LYS A 421 34.40 -7.13 -25.91
C LYS A 421 35.13 -5.92 -26.52
N ALA A 422 34.86 -5.59 -27.79
CA ALA A 422 35.47 -4.45 -28.45
C ALA A 422 34.97 -3.09 -27.91
N LYS A 423 33.70 -2.99 -27.51
CA LYS A 423 33.14 -1.75 -26.92
C LYS A 423 33.64 -1.49 -25.50
N HIS A 424 33.85 -2.55 -24.71
CA HIS A 424 34.35 -2.44 -23.34
C HIS A 424 35.51 -3.42 -23.07
N PRO A 425 36.68 -3.24 -23.71
CA PRO A 425 37.77 -4.22 -23.65
C PRO A 425 38.36 -4.41 -22.25
N SER A 426 38.32 -3.37 -21.43
CA SER A 426 38.76 -3.37 -20.03
C SER A 426 37.60 -3.25 -19.02
N GLY A 427 36.35 -3.26 -19.49
CA GLY A 427 35.19 -3.11 -18.61
C GLY A 427 34.85 -4.39 -17.86
N PRO A 428 34.08 -4.29 -16.76
CA PRO A 428 33.56 -5.48 -16.08
C PRO A 428 32.71 -6.30 -17.06
N GLU A 429 32.74 -7.63 -16.93
CA GLU A 429 31.99 -8.53 -17.83
C GLU A 429 30.50 -8.17 -17.90
N ASP A 430 29.93 -7.63 -16.82
CA ASP A 430 28.52 -7.19 -16.79
C ASP A 430 28.22 -6.02 -17.71
N ALA A 431 29.17 -5.09 -17.91
CA ALA A 431 29.03 -4.03 -18.91
C ALA A 431 29.07 -4.59 -20.34
N GLN A 432 29.94 -5.57 -20.59
CA GLN A 432 29.98 -6.27 -21.88
C GLN A 432 28.67 -7.04 -22.14
N ARG A 433 28.12 -7.72 -21.13
CA ARG A 433 26.84 -8.43 -21.22
C ARG A 433 25.68 -7.49 -21.47
N TRP A 434 25.69 -6.31 -20.86
CA TRP A 434 24.68 -5.28 -21.10
C TRP A 434 24.64 -4.90 -22.57
N VAL A 435 25.80 -4.67 -23.19
CA VAL A 435 25.91 -4.40 -24.63
C VAL A 435 25.32 -5.52 -25.49
N ASP A 436 25.64 -6.78 -25.16
CA ASP A 436 25.07 -7.93 -25.88
C ASP A 436 23.55 -8.05 -25.64
N ALA A 437 23.07 -7.77 -24.43
CA ALA A 437 21.65 -7.83 -24.10
C ALA A 437 20.84 -6.80 -24.91
N LEU A 438 21.36 -5.59 -25.12
CA LEU A 438 20.74 -4.59 -26.00
C LEU A 438 20.62 -5.09 -27.45
N GLU A 439 21.67 -5.72 -27.97
CA GLU A 439 21.64 -6.27 -29.33
C GLU A 439 20.67 -7.45 -29.44
N VAL A 440 20.70 -8.35 -28.46
CA VAL A 440 19.82 -9.52 -28.40
C VAL A 440 18.35 -9.12 -28.23
N ALA A 441 18.04 -8.06 -27.46
CA ALA A 441 16.69 -7.53 -27.30
C ALA A 441 16.04 -7.18 -28.64
N SER A 442 16.80 -6.52 -29.52
CA SER A 442 16.37 -6.21 -30.88
C SER A 442 16.21 -7.47 -31.74
N GLN A 443 17.15 -8.41 -31.65
CA GLN A 443 17.13 -9.64 -32.45
C GLN A 443 15.99 -10.60 -32.06
N LEU A 444 15.66 -10.68 -30.76
CA LEU A 444 14.67 -11.60 -30.23
C LEU A 444 13.25 -11.05 -30.20
N ARG A 445 13.03 -9.75 -30.48
CA ARG A 445 11.68 -9.17 -30.65
C ARG A 445 10.84 -10.01 -31.63
N ALA A 446 9.54 -10.14 -31.37
CA ALA A 446 8.64 -10.86 -32.26
C ALA A 446 8.61 -10.20 -33.64
N ARG A 447 8.62 -11.00 -34.71
CA ARG A 447 8.55 -10.49 -36.09
C ARG A 447 7.10 -10.37 -36.55
N SER A 448 6.84 -9.49 -37.51
CA SER A 448 5.51 -9.39 -38.12
C SER A 448 5.07 -10.74 -38.70
N GLY A 449 3.88 -11.20 -38.30
CA GLY A 449 3.33 -12.50 -38.68
C GLY A 449 3.92 -13.73 -37.97
N GLU A 450 4.86 -13.55 -37.03
CA GLU A 450 5.42 -14.65 -36.24
C GLU A 450 4.46 -15.04 -35.11
N ASN A 451 3.92 -16.26 -35.16
CA ASN A 451 3.11 -16.76 -34.05
C ASN A 451 3.98 -17.15 -32.84
N ASP A 452 3.35 -17.27 -31.66
CA ASP A 452 4.02 -17.56 -30.40
C ASP A 452 4.91 -18.81 -30.44
N ASN A 453 4.47 -19.88 -31.11
CA ASN A 453 5.22 -21.13 -31.19
C ASN A 453 6.46 -21.00 -32.09
N ALA A 454 6.36 -20.27 -33.20
CA ALA A 454 7.49 -19.96 -34.06
C ALA A 454 8.52 -19.08 -33.33
N HIS A 455 8.04 -18.09 -32.57
CA HIS A 455 8.87 -17.22 -31.74
C HIS A 455 9.63 -18.00 -30.67
N VAL A 456 8.94 -18.87 -29.91
CA VAL A 456 9.59 -19.77 -28.92
C VAL A 456 10.63 -20.68 -29.57
N LYS A 457 10.36 -21.26 -30.75
CA LYS A 457 11.33 -22.10 -31.46
C LYS A 457 12.59 -21.33 -31.85
N ARG A 458 12.45 -20.07 -32.28
CA ARG A 458 13.58 -19.19 -32.62
C ARG A 458 14.39 -18.82 -31.38
N ILE A 459 13.72 -18.45 -30.29
CA ILE A 459 14.38 -18.19 -29.00
C ILE A 459 15.09 -19.46 -28.49
N ALA A 460 14.49 -20.64 -28.61
CA ALA A 460 15.11 -21.90 -28.21
C ALA A 460 16.42 -22.18 -28.98
N LYS A 461 16.47 -21.87 -30.28
CA LYS A 461 17.71 -21.95 -31.07
C LYS A 461 18.78 -21.00 -30.53
N TRP A 462 18.39 -19.79 -30.17
CA TRP A 462 19.29 -18.80 -29.56
C TRP A 462 19.78 -19.26 -28.17
N VAL A 463 18.89 -19.69 -27.28
CA VAL A 463 19.22 -20.24 -25.94
C VAL A 463 20.24 -21.38 -26.06
N LYS A 464 20.01 -22.32 -26.99
CA LYS A 464 20.94 -23.42 -27.26
C LYS A 464 22.32 -22.91 -27.68
N SER A 465 22.37 -21.87 -28.53
CA SER A 465 23.64 -21.29 -29.00
C SER A 465 24.40 -20.56 -27.89
N GLN A 466 23.70 -19.88 -26.99
CA GLN A 466 24.27 -19.21 -25.82
C GLN A 466 24.82 -20.21 -24.81
N GLY A 467 24.23 -21.40 -24.73
CA GLY A 467 24.55 -22.36 -23.68
C GLY A 467 24.36 -21.72 -22.31
N VAL A 468 23.15 -21.19 -22.09
CA VAL A 468 22.77 -20.38 -20.94
C VAL A 468 23.10 -21.11 -19.64
N ASN A 469 24.16 -20.69 -18.97
CA ASN A 469 24.53 -21.15 -17.64
C ASN A 469 24.10 -20.12 -16.60
N VAL A 470 23.79 -20.59 -15.40
CA VAL A 470 23.50 -19.66 -14.30
C VAL A 470 24.78 -19.11 -13.75
N ARG A 471 24.76 -17.79 -13.55
CA ARG A 471 25.88 -17.05 -13.02
C ARG A 471 25.97 -17.32 -11.53
N THR A 472 27.21 -17.46 -11.05
CA THR A 472 27.48 -17.43 -9.63
C THR A 472 27.18 -16.02 -9.14
N LEU A 473 26.10 -15.86 -8.39
CA LEU A 473 25.77 -14.58 -7.75
C LEU A 473 26.78 -14.31 -6.63
N LYS A 474 27.17 -13.05 -6.49
CA LYS A 474 27.98 -12.62 -5.35
C LYS A 474 27.12 -12.77 -4.11
N ARG A 475 27.51 -13.69 -3.23
CA ARG A 475 26.79 -13.93 -1.99
C ARG A 475 26.81 -12.66 -1.14
N SER A 476 25.66 -12.33 -0.57
CA SER A 476 25.57 -11.32 0.48
C SER A 476 26.44 -11.72 1.67
N LYS A 477 26.93 -10.73 2.40
CA LYS A 477 27.74 -10.92 3.62
C LYS A 477 26.99 -11.75 4.67
N TYR A 478 25.67 -11.62 4.72
CA TYR A 478 24.80 -12.27 5.71
C TYR A 478 24.07 -13.50 5.16
N GLY A 479 24.34 -13.89 3.91
CA GLY A 479 23.53 -14.87 3.20
C GLY A 479 22.29 -14.26 2.55
N GLU A 480 21.40 -15.11 2.07
CA GLU A 480 20.14 -14.66 1.44
C GLU A 480 19.10 -14.36 2.53
N PRO A 481 18.34 -13.25 2.44
CA PRO A 481 17.35 -12.90 3.44
C PRO A 481 16.17 -13.88 3.40
N PHE A 482 15.58 -14.14 4.57
CA PHE A 482 14.32 -14.85 4.68
C PHE A 482 13.18 -13.91 4.29
N LEU A 483 12.22 -14.41 3.52
CA LEU A 483 11.03 -13.64 3.14
C LEU A 483 9.87 -14.02 4.03
N GLY A 484 9.08 -13.06 4.46
CA GLY A 484 8.02 -13.34 5.41
C GLY A 484 7.02 -12.22 5.61
N TYR A 485 6.21 -12.36 6.66
CA TYR A 485 5.31 -11.31 7.11
C TYR A 485 5.08 -11.35 8.63
N ARG A 486 4.79 -10.20 9.23
CA ARG A 486 4.42 -10.11 10.64
C ARG A 486 3.03 -10.68 10.86
N LEU A 487 2.89 -11.51 11.87
CA LEU A 487 1.66 -12.16 12.27
C LEU A 487 0.98 -11.39 13.40
N ASP A 488 -0.35 -11.47 13.42
CA ASP A 488 -1.13 -11.05 14.58
C ASP A 488 -0.90 -12.06 15.71
N PRO A 489 -0.40 -11.63 16.88
CA PRO A 489 -0.26 -12.55 18.00
C PRO A 489 -1.66 -13.05 18.43
N PRO A 490 -1.84 -14.36 18.65
CA PRO A 490 -3.07 -14.88 19.22
C PRO A 490 -3.32 -14.24 20.61
N CYS A 491 -4.58 -14.16 21.01
CA CYS A 491 -5.04 -13.45 22.24
C CYS A 491 -4.34 -13.86 23.54
N ASN A 492 -3.63 -14.99 23.54
CA ASN A 492 -2.97 -15.56 24.70
C ASN A 492 -1.44 -15.41 24.66
N ILE A 493 -0.87 -14.75 23.64
CA ILE A 493 0.55 -14.39 23.61
C ILE A 493 0.68 -12.95 24.09
N PRO A 494 1.63 -12.65 25.01
CA PRO A 494 1.84 -11.29 25.49
C PRO A 494 2.03 -10.31 24.33
N ALA A 495 1.49 -9.11 24.48
CA ALA A 495 1.66 -8.02 23.53
C ALA A 495 3.11 -7.54 23.38
N GLU A 496 4.06 -8.15 24.10
CA GLU A 496 5.51 -7.91 24.06
C GLU A 496 6.24 -8.82 23.07
N VAL A 497 5.56 -9.78 22.43
CA VAL A 497 6.20 -10.69 21.46
C VAL A 497 5.69 -10.42 20.04
N ALA A 498 6.60 -10.09 19.13
CA ALA A 498 6.33 -10.05 17.70
C ALA A 498 6.53 -11.44 17.08
N LEU A 499 5.59 -11.86 16.24
CA LEU A 499 5.66 -13.13 15.52
C LEU A 499 5.80 -12.89 14.01
N PHE A 500 6.60 -13.70 13.35
CA PHE A 500 6.80 -13.64 11.90
C PHE A 500 6.72 -15.04 11.30
N HIS A 501 6.00 -15.15 10.19
CA HIS A 501 6.13 -16.30 9.30
C HIS A 501 7.30 -16.03 8.35
N LEU A 502 8.31 -16.90 8.33
CA LEU A 502 9.48 -16.78 7.46
C LEU A 502 9.61 -18.00 6.54
N GLU A 503 9.68 -17.77 5.22
CA GLU A 503 10.06 -18.76 4.23
C GLU A 503 11.59 -18.84 4.09
N VAL A 504 12.09 -20.06 3.93
CA VAL A 504 13.50 -20.31 3.66
C VAL A 504 13.87 -19.73 2.28
N PRO A 505 14.96 -18.94 2.20
CA PRO A 505 15.40 -18.38 0.94
C PRO A 505 15.67 -19.46 -0.10
N LYS A 506 15.31 -19.18 -1.35
CA LYS A 506 15.57 -20.08 -2.49
C LYS A 506 17.00 -19.89 -2.99
N GLN A 507 17.65 -20.97 -3.42
CA GLN A 507 19.03 -20.89 -3.90
C GLN A 507 19.13 -19.98 -5.15
N PRO A 508 19.88 -18.87 -5.07
CA PRO A 508 19.80 -17.81 -6.07
C PRO A 508 20.47 -18.19 -7.40
N ASP A 509 21.55 -18.98 -7.34
CA ASP A 509 22.39 -19.42 -8.46
C ASP A 509 21.94 -20.77 -9.08
N TRP A 510 20.63 -21.04 -9.03
CA TRP A 510 20.09 -22.29 -9.57
C TRP A 510 19.82 -22.24 -11.09
N PRO A 511 20.23 -23.25 -11.88
CA PRO A 511 20.07 -23.30 -13.34
C PRO A 511 18.68 -22.93 -13.88
N HIS A 512 18.63 -22.08 -14.89
CA HIS A 512 17.38 -21.74 -15.59
C HIS A 512 16.67 -23.00 -16.12
N GLY A 513 15.33 -22.99 -16.10
CA GLY A 513 14.50 -24.13 -16.48
C GLY A 513 14.26 -25.17 -15.36
N PHE A 514 14.97 -25.07 -14.24
CA PHE A 514 14.66 -25.75 -12.99
C PHE A 514 14.00 -24.79 -12.00
N LYS A 515 13.17 -25.32 -11.11
CA LYS A 515 12.72 -24.58 -9.93
C LYS A 515 13.89 -24.44 -8.96
N LYS A 516 13.99 -23.27 -8.33
CA LYS A 516 15.01 -23.00 -7.31
C LYS A 516 14.65 -23.75 -6.02
N PRO A 517 15.54 -24.63 -5.51
CA PRO A 517 15.28 -25.32 -4.25
C PRO A 517 15.43 -24.34 -3.06
N PRO A 518 14.73 -24.58 -1.94
CA PRO A 518 14.97 -23.85 -0.69
C PRO A 518 16.40 -24.14 -0.21
N LEU A 519 17.11 -23.16 0.35
CA LEU A 519 18.45 -23.34 0.91
C LEU A 519 18.44 -24.28 2.12
N ARG A 520 19.59 -24.92 2.41
CA ARG A 520 19.72 -25.72 3.64
C ARG A 520 20.05 -24.80 4.80
N ILE A 521 19.15 -24.67 5.77
CA ILE A 521 19.46 -23.89 6.98
C ILE A 521 20.11 -24.83 7.98
N ALA A 522 21.38 -24.58 8.30
CA ALA A 522 22.13 -25.30 9.31
C ALA A 522 21.87 -24.62 10.66
N ILE A 523 20.84 -25.10 11.35
CA ILE A 523 20.53 -24.69 12.70
C ILE A 523 21.33 -25.60 13.65
N SER A 524 22.28 -25.04 14.39
CA SER A 524 23.06 -25.81 15.35
C SER A 524 22.12 -26.31 16.46
N LYS A 525 22.07 -27.63 16.70
CA LYS A 525 21.29 -28.23 17.80
C LYS A 525 21.90 -27.98 19.18
N ASN A 526 22.79 -27.00 19.33
CA ASN A 526 23.46 -26.73 20.60
C ASN A 526 22.42 -26.26 21.60
N VAL A 527 22.07 -27.16 22.52
CA VAL A 527 21.35 -26.82 23.75
C VAL A 527 22.24 -25.84 24.52
N PRO A 528 21.75 -24.66 24.93
CA PRO A 528 22.55 -23.74 25.73
C PRO A 528 23.00 -24.45 27.01
N THR A 529 24.30 -24.57 27.21
CA THR A 529 24.87 -25.00 28.50
C THR A 529 24.92 -23.74 29.38
N ASP A 530 24.43 -23.84 30.62
CA ASP A 530 24.18 -22.77 31.62
C ASP A 530 25.40 -21.88 32.01
N GLU A 531 26.51 -21.87 31.28
CA GLU A 531 27.79 -21.29 31.72
C GLU A 531 28.37 -20.17 30.82
N SER A 532 27.56 -19.41 30.08
CA SER A 532 28.07 -18.20 29.39
C SER A 532 28.00 -16.96 30.32
N PRO A 533 29.12 -16.30 30.66
CA PRO A 533 29.12 -15.19 31.61
C PRO A 533 29.09 -13.84 30.87
N VAL A 534 27.90 -13.28 30.64
CA VAL A 534 27.74 -11.84 30.36
C VAL A 534 26.43 -11.34 31.00
N GLY A 535 26.58 -10.45 31.98
CA GLY A 535 25.58 -9.42 32.30
C GLY A 535 24.33 -9.86 33.04
N ALA A 536 24.43 -10.01 34.35
CA ALA A 536 23.30 -10.21 35.26
C ALA A 536 22.37 -8.99 35.31
N HIS A 537 21.34 -8.96 34.47
CA HIS A 537 20.05 -8.32 34.77
C HIS A 537 18.91 -9.27 34.36
N LYS A 538 18.22 -9.77 35.39
CA LYS A 538 16.95 -10.54 35.41
C LYS A 538 16.82 -11.67 34.39
N MET A 539 17.59 -12.72 34.65
CA MET A 539 17.41 -14.07 34.11
C MET A 539 16.37 -14.80 34.96
N LYS A 540 15.08 -14.63 34.64
CA LYS A 540 14.02 -15.60 34.92
C LYS A 540 13.17 -15.67 33.66
N ASP A 541 12.87 -16.89 33.23
CA ASP A 541 11.97 -17.23 32.11
C ASP A 541 12.62 -17.55 30.77
N PHE A 542 13.64 -18.42 30.74
CA PHE A 542 13.91 -19.27 29.57
C PHE A 542 14.45 -20.65 29.99
N TYR A 543 13.56 -21.53 30.48
CA TYR A 543 13.83 -22.97 30.54
C TYR A 543 12.94 -23.70 29.52
N LEU A 544 13.60 -24.18 28.46
CA LEU A 544 13.04 -24.63 27.19
C LEU A 544 12.19 -25.92 27.23
N ALA A 545 11.29 -25.97 26.25
CA ALA A 545 10.43 -27.07 25.92
C ALA A 545 11.17 -28.24 25.23
N LYS A 546 10.92 -29.45 25.73
CA LYS A 546 11.14 -30.67 24.96
C LYS A 546 9.97 -30.87 23.99
N LYS A 547 10.29 -31.06 22.71
CA LYS A 547 9.49 -31.61 21.56
C LYS A 547 8.88 -30.68 20.49
N ALA A 548 9.44 -29.49 20.30
CA ALA A 548 9.70 -28.91 18.97
C ALA A 548 10.95 -28.04 19.19
N GLU A 549 12.10 -28.44 18.64
CA GLU A 549 13.41 -27.84 18.96
C GLU A 549 13.48 -26.41 18.40
N ALA A 550 12.93 -25.46 19.16
CA ALA A 550 13.09 -24.04 18.93
C ALA A 550 14.57 -23.67 19.11
N VAL A 551 15.11 -22.81 18.25
CA VAL A 551 16.52 -22.43 18.30
C VAL A 551 16.66 -20.92 18.34
N GLU A 552 17.47 -20.45 19.28
CA GLU A 552 17.83 -19.06 19.39
C GLU A 552 18.79 -18.67 18.27
N VAL A 553 18.45 -17.59 17.55
CA VAL A 553 19.25 -17.06 16.45
C VAL A 553 19.31 -15.53 16.55
N GLU A 554 20.41 -14.94 16.14
CA GLU A 554 20.51 -13.49 16.02
C GLU A 554 19.82 -13.03 14.74
N CYS A 555 18.83 -12.15 14.88
CA CYS A 555 18.27 -11.37 13.78
C CYS A 555 19.14 -10.15 13.58
N LEU A 556 19.69 -10.02 12.37
CA LEU A 556 20.63 -8.96 12.00
C LEU A 556 19.89 -7.72 11.51
N GLU A 557 18.84 -7.92 10.73
CA GLU A 557 18.08 -6.84 10.11
C GLU A 557 16.66 -7.32 9.73
N ILE A 558 15.67 -6.43 9.87
CA ILE A 558 14.32 -6.60 9.32
C ILE A 558 14.06 -5.42 8.39
N ARG A 559 13.76 -5.71 7.12
CA ARG A 559 13.46 -4.72 6.08
C ARG A 559 12.03 -4.86 5.60
N VAL A 560 11.28 -3.76 5.55
CA VAL A 560 9.92 -3.73 5.01
C VAL A 560 9.97 -3.78 3.48
N MET A 561 9.13 -4.62 2.89
CA MET A 561 9.06 -4.81 1.44
C MET A 561 7.78 -4.21 0.87
N ASP A 562 7.94 -3.14 0.10
CA ASP A 562 6.84 -2.60 -0.70
C ASP A 562 6.67 -3.44 -1.98
N ASN A 563 5.47 -3.91 -2.26
CA ASN A 563 5.05 -4.52 -3.55
C ASN A 563 5.36 -6.01 -3.81
N LEU A 564 5.58 -6.85 -2.79
CA LEU A 564 5.57 -8.32 -3.00
C LEU A 564 4.18 -8.94 -2.76
N LYS A 565 3.93 -10.09 -3.38
CA LYS A 565 2.83 -11.00 -3.03
C LYS A 565 3.46 -12.33 -2.64
N LEU A 566 3.29 -12.75 -1.39
CA LEU A 566 3.57 -14.11 -0.96
C LEU A 566 2.36 -15.01 -1.23
N ASP A 567 2.60 -16.31 -1.39
CA ASP A 567 1.52 -17.28 -1.53
C ASP A 567 0.71 -17.32 -0.21
N HIS A 568 -0.62 -17.23 -0.30
CA HIS A 568 -1.48 -17.18 0.87
C HIS A 568 -1.43 -18.53 1.62
N ILE A 569 -0.96 -18.51 2.87
CA ILE A 569 -0.99 -19.69 3.74
C ILE A 569 -2.42 -19.88 4.24
N THR A 570 -2.93 -21.10 4.21
CA THR A 570 -4.28 -21.36 4.71
C THR A 570 -4.36 -21.02 6.21
N SER A 571 -5.34 -20.18 6.57
CA SER A 571 -5.50 -19.65 7.94
C SER A 571 -5.52 -20.77 9.00
N ASP A 572 -6.07 -21.94 8.66
CA ASP A 572 -6.24 -23.06 9.58
C ASP A 572 -4.92 -23.72 10.00
N GLN A 573 -3.96 -23.90 9.09
CA GLN A 573 -2.65 -24.48 9.40
C GLN A 573 -1.81 -23.54 10.25
N LEU A 574 -1.84 -22.25 9.90
CA LEU A 574 -1.17 -21.20 10.65
C LEU A 574 -1.77 -21.07 12.05
N LYS A 575 -3.10 -21.03 12.16
CA LYS A 575 -3.83 -20.95 13.43
C LYS A 575 -3.57 -22.17 14.31
N ALA A 576 -3.57 -23.39 13.76
CA ALA A 576 -3.24 -24.60 14.52
C ALA A 576 -1.80 -24.60 15.03
N THR A 577 -0.85 -24.09 14.23
CA THR A 577 0.56 -23.99 14.62
C THR A 577 0.77 -22.91 15.67
N ILE A 578 0.18 -21.74 15.46
CA ILE A 578 0.17 -20.63 16.43
C ILE A 578 -0.49 -21.10 17.74
N GLN A 579 -1.59 -21.86 17.70
CA GLN A 579 -2.23 -22.39 18.91
C GLN A 579 -1.39 -23.46 19.61
N LYS A 580 -0.69 -24.33 18.87
CA LYS A 580 0.28 -25.27 19.47
C LYS A 580 1.41 -24.50 20.15
N ILE A 581 1.95 -23.48 19.50
CA ILE A 581 3.05 -22.67 20.03
C ILE A 581 2.58 -21.82 21.21
N ALA A 582 1.41 -21.18 21.11
CA ALA A 582 0.76 -20.46 22.20
C ALA A 582 0.48 -21.40 23.37
N SER A 583 0.01 -22.63 23.14
CA SER A 583 -0.18 -23.60 24.22
C SER A 583 1.14 -23.95 24.91
N VAL A 584 2.24 -24.01 24.17
CA VAL A 584 3.59 -24.23 24.73
C VAL A 584 4.09 -23.00 25.50
N ILE A 585 3.68 -21.79 25.11
CA ILE A 585 3.99 -20.53 25.78
C ILE A 585 3.15 -20.38 27.07
N ILE A 586 1.83 -20.56 27.00
CA ILE A 586 0.84 -20.34 28.08
C ILE A 586 0.90 -21.42 29.17
N THR A 587 1.10 -22.70 28.82
CA THR A 587 1.18 -23.76 29.86
C THR A 587 2.43 -23.67 30.74
N LYS A 588 3.26 -22.64 30.51
CA LYS A 588 4.55 -22.43 31.17
C LYS A 588 4.70 -21.05 31.81
N SER A 589 3.70 -20.18 31.68
CA SER A 589 3.43 -18.99 32.51
C SER A 589 2.54 -19.36 33.69
#